data_AF-A0AAN7C730-F1
#
_entry.id   AF-A0AAN7C730-F1
#
_cell.length_a   1.000
_cell.length_b   1.000
_cell.length_c   1.000
_cell.angle_alpha   90.00
_cell.angle_beta   90.00
_cell.angle_gamma   90.00
#
_symmetry.space_group_name_H-M   'P 1'
#
loop_
_entity.id
_entity.type
_entity.pdbx_description
1 polymer ?
#
loop_
_entity_poly.entity_id
_entity_poly.type
_entity_poly.pdbx_seq_one_letter_code
_entity_poly.pdbx_strand_id
1 'polypeptide(L)'
;MRGAKGTQCWECRRRRLVCDSTRPRCRKCQVRDVDCPGYDGKKPLKWLQPQQVNSKGPEKMVMPRTLKPANEREMSAIFEAIEYYDLHIAPDLVATGVSGPQNPYWMPHAAAPYLSRSCTQSLVCAALCHRALQSSEAAPSDQLALARRLQQHRGEALRALTADLGSPDHQASDMTLAALQQSFEPPNWRQHTNGASAVMQLKGGLTALVLSRPDFRHLLRFYALTTSPHIETGSARTQLELISLLPVLYGNGISTCFPCPPDLLADVIHINHLRSISKGVASIPVGTEPARLEEGKQSAALDILRRIRAFPTERWASEVLLAIPPDTIASQGGLSGWYSIACIYQSAIAIYCIASLLHDTTEFSADASRILGSHDPSNADLATHEMLATARKTCASILVSRLRETCRYTQLRKLVLWPLVVAGIEAENDATKQFVVGELRWISNALGTAVPLVAKDLLENRVWKLGLGRRSWDTLFDQPYVFVM
;
A
#
# COMPACT_ATOMS: atom_id res chain seq x y z
N MET A 1 31.31 52.41 -35.69
CA MET A 1 30.99 51.11 -36.29
C MET A 1 31.29 50.01 -35.28
N ARG A 2 30.27 49.48 -34.59
CA ARG A 2 30.43 48.41 -33.58
C ARG A 2 30.42 47.07 -34.31
N GLY A 3 31.58 46.42 -34.42
CA GLY A 3 31.72 45.10 -35.04
C GLY A 3 30.94 44.03 -34.30
N ALA A 4 30.26 43.16 -35.05
CA ALA A 4 29.49 42.04 -34.53
C ALA A 4 30.33 41.18 -33.56
N LYS A 5 29.81 40.90 -32.36
CA LYS A 5 30.46 40.00 -31.40
C LYS A 5 30.45 38.58 -31.95
N GLY A 6 31.54 38.16 -32.59
CA GLY A 6 31.74 36.76 -32.99
C GLY A 6 31.71 35.82 -31.78
N THR A 7 31.12 34.64 -31.96
CA THR A 7 31.01 33.60 -30.92
C THR A 7 32.40 33.15 -30.48
N GLN A 8 32.74 33.34 -29.20
CA GLN A 8 34.02 32.92 -28.62
C GLN A 8 33.96 31.45 -28.18
N CYS A 9 35.07 30.71 -28.26
CA CYS A 9 35.10 29.34 -27.75
C CYS A 9 34.98 29.33 -26.22
N TRP A 10 34.49 28.23 -25.64
CA TRP A 10 34.24 28.15 -24.21
C TRP A 10 35.49 28.30 -23.33
N GLU A 11 36.66 27.88 -23.82
CA GLU A 11 37.91 28.00 -23.07
C GLU A 11 38.42 29.45 -23.04
N CYS A 12 38.41 30.15 -24.19
CA CYS A 12 38.74 31.58 -24.24
C CYS A 12 37.73 32.39 -23.43
N ARG A 13 36.44 32.05 -23.48
CA ARG A 13 35.39 32.69 -22.67
C ARG A 13 35.64 32.50 -21.17
N ARG A 14 35.96 31.26 -20.74
CA ARG A 14 36.29 30.95 -19.34
C ARG A 14 37.49 31.75 -18.84
N ARG A 15 38.53 31.86 -19.66
CA ARG A 15 39.77 32.59 -19.32
C ARG A 15 39.71 34.10 -19.63
N ARG A 16 38.57 34.60 -20.12
CA ARG A 16 38.38 36.01 -20.54
C ARG A 16 39.40 36.49 -21.58
N LEU A 17 39.80 35.61 -22.50
CA LEU A 17 40.71 35.92 -23.60
C LEU A 17 39.91 36.29 -24.86
N VAL A 18 40.43 37.23 -25.65
CA VAL A 18 39.88 37.52 -26.99
C VAL A 18 40.10 36.31 -27.89
N CYS A 19 39.01 35.68 -28.34
CA CYS A 19 39.01 34.53 -29.24
C CYS A 19 39.03 35.00 -30.70
N ASP A 20 39.79 34.30 -31.54
CA ASP A 20 39.89 34.54 -32.99
C ASP A 20 38.81 33.79 -33.81
N SER A 21 37.94 33.04 -33.14
CA SER A 21 36.79 32.31 -33.70
C SER A 21 37.07 31.40 -34.92
N THR A 22 38.34 31.04 -35.16
CA THR A 22 38.74 30.11 -36.22
C THR A 22 38.21 28.69 -35.93
N ARG A 23 37.71 28.01 -36.97
CA ARG A 23 37.15 26.65 -36.88
C ARG A 23 38.13 25.65 -37.52
N PRO A 24 38.26 24.41 -36.99
CA PRO A 24 37.48 23.81 -35.90
C PRO A 24 37.97 24.17 -34.48
N ARG A 25 39.20 24.69 -34.34
CA ARG A 25 39.80 25.11 -33.05
C ARG A 25 40.35 26.52 -33.16
N CYS A 26 40.25 27.31 -32.09
CA CYS A 26 40.82 28.66 -32.08
C CYS A 26 42.36 28.62 -32.01
N ARG A 27 43.05 29.54 -32.67
CA ARG A 27 44.52 29.54 -32.74
C ARG A 27 45.15 29.70 -31.35
N LYS A 28 44.49 30.41 -30.43
CA LYS A 28 44.95 30.54 -29.04
C LYS A 28 44.89 29.25 -28.24
N CYS A 29 43.89 28.40 -28.46
CA CYS A 29 43.84 27.09 -27.81
C CYS A 29 44.88 26.16 -28.42
N GLN A 30 45.11 26.24 -29.74
CA GLN A 30 46.11 25.45 -30.44
C GLN A 30 47.55 25.77 -30.00
N VAL A 31 47.92 27.05 -29.93
CA VAL A 31 49.26 27.48 -29.49
C VAL A 31 49.54 27.09 -28.04
N ARG A 32 48.50 26.96 -27.22
CA ARG A 32 48.62 26.64 -25.79
C ARG A 32 48.48 25.15 -25.49
N ASP A 33 48.36 24.32 -26.54
CA ASP A 33 48.13 22.88 -26.44
C ASP A 33 46.94 22.52 -25.52
N VAL A 34 45.85 23.29 -25.62
CA VAL A 34 44.61 23.02 -24.88
C VAL A 34 43.54 22.56 -25.86
N ASP A 35 42.87 21.46 -25.52
CA ASP A 35 41.77 20.93 -26.33
C ASP A 35 40.61 21.93 -26.40
N CYS A 36 40.34 22.46 -27.60
CA CYS A 36 39.40 23.56 -27.78
C CYS A 36 37.96 23.03 -27.73
N PRO A 37 37.14 23.43 -26.73
CA PRO A 37 35.79 22.90 -26.51
C PRO A 37 34.72 23.39 -27.50
N GLY A 38 35.14 23.98 -28.63
CA GLY A 38 34.23 24.50 -29.66
C GLY A 38 33.45 25.76 -29.26
N TYR A 39 32.44 26.07 -30.09
CA TYR A 39 31.70 27.34 -30.11
C TYR A 39 30.18 27.18 -29.90
N ASP A 40 29.72 25.98 -29.57
CA ASP A 40 28.29 25.67 -29.51
C ASP A 40 27.57 26.40 -28.36
N GLY A 41 26.27 26.63 -28.53
CA GLY A 41 25.45 27.38 -27.56
C GLY A 41 25.31 26.71 -26.19
N LYS A 42 25.59 25.40 -26.10
CA LYS A 42 25.59 24.64 -24.84
C LYS A 42 27.04 24.37 -24.42
N LYS A 43 27.36 24.69 -23.16
CA LYS A 43 28.67 24.42 -22.58
C LYS A 43 28.91 22.90 -22.55
N PRO A 44 30.02 22.38 -23.09
CA PRO A 44 30.29 20.95 -23.06
C PRO A 44 30.44 20.47 -21.62
N LEU A 45 29.76 19.36 -21.31
CA LEU A 45 29.80 18.71 -20.00
C LEU A 45 31.19 18.10 -19.81
N LYS A 46 31.81 18.36 -18.66
CA LYS A 46 33.09 17.76 -18.29
C LYS A 46 32.88 16.91 -17.04
N TRP A 47 33.20 15.63 -17.14
CA TRP A 47 33.26 14.74 -15.99
C TRP A 47 34.41 15.19 -15.07
N LEU A 48 34.09 15.44 -13.80
CA LEU A 48 35.06 15.75 -12.75
C LEU A 48 35.22 14.51 -11.87
N GLN A 49 36.45 14.23 -11.44
CA GLN A 49 36.65 13.19 -10.44
C GLN A 49 36.07 13.62 -9.08
N PRO A 50 35.56 12.66 -8.27
CA PRO A 50 35.08 12.96 -6.92
C PRO A 50 36.14 13.74 -6.12
N GLN A 51 35.71 14.72 -5.31
CA GLN A 51 36.55 15.64 -4.49
C GLN A 51 37.14 16.90 -5.18
N GLN A 52 36.88 17.17 -6.46
CA GLN A 52 37.34 18.42 -7.12
C GLN A 52 36.33 19.58 -7.15
N VAL A 53 35.26 19.56 -6.35
CA VAL A 53 34.28 20.65 -6.27
C VAL A 53 34.52 21.53 -5.04
N ASN A 54 35.25 22.63 -5.21
CA ASN A 54 35.35 23.70 -4.22
C ASN A 54 34.12 24.62 -4.33
N SER A 55 33.04 24.29 -3.64
CA SER A 55 31.94 25.21 -3.39
C SER A 55 32.32 26.20 -2.28
N LYS A 56 33.24 27.14 -2.57
CA LYS A 56 33.51 28.29 -1.69
C LYS A 56 33.13 29.58 -2.44
N GLY A 57 31.88 29.98 -2.30
CA GLY A 57 31.51 31.39 -2.45
C GLY A 57 32.03 32.19 -1.25
N PRO A 58 32.07 33.54 -1.31
CA PRO A 58 32.55 34.35 -0.21
C PRO A 58 31.71 34.06 1.05
N GLU A 59 32.39 33.71 2.14
CA GLU A 59 31.79 33.51 3.46
C GLU A 59 31.07 34.79 3.88
N LYS A 60 29.75 34.84 3.67
CA LYS A 60 28.92 35.71 4.50
C LYS A 60 29.03 35.15 5.90
N MET A 61 29.48 35.98 6.83
CA MET A 61 29.53 35.69 8.26
C MET A 61 28.10 35.42 8.75
N VAL A 62 27.66 34.18 8.59
CA VAL A 62 26.46 33.65 9.24
C VAL A 62 26.89 33.49 10.69
N MET A 63 26.32 34.31 11.57
CA MET A 63 26.44 34.09 13.01
C MET A 63 26.12 32.61 13.28
N PRO A 64 26.97 31.86 13.99
CA PRO A 64 26.65 30.49 14.32
C PRO A 64 25.38 30.55 15.15
N ARG A 65 24.24 30.17 14.55
CA ARG A 65 23.16 29.63 15.36
C ARG A 65 23.82 28.56 16.20
N THR A 66 23.70 28.65 17.52
CA THR A 66 24.16 27.61 18.44
C THR A 66 23.56 26.30 17.97
N LEU A 67 24.39 25.59 17.21
CA LEU A 67 24.04 24.42 16.47
C LEU A 67 24.01 23.34 17.55
N LYS A 68 22.82 23.02 18.09
CA LYS A 68 22.65 21.96 19.10
C LYS A 68 23.54 20.75 18.72
N PRO A 69 24.28 20.13 19.64
CA PRO A 69 25.12 18.98 19.34
C PRO A 69 24.33 17.91 18.60
N ALA A 70 25.01 17.12 17.75
CA ALA A 70 24.37 16.18 16.84
C ALA A 70 23.36 15.24 17.55
N ASN A 71 23.71 14.77 18.75
CA ASN A 71 22.87 13.92 19.59
C ASN A 71 21.58 14.63 20.06
N GLU A 72 21.64 15.92 20.39
CA GLU A 72 20.45 16.69 20.78
C GLU A 72 19.51 16.92 19.59
N ARG A 73 20.04 17.04 18.37
CA ARG A 73 19.20 17.16 17.16
C ARG A 73 18.54 15.86 16.78
N GLU A 74 19.25 14.73 16.92
CA GLU A 74 18.69 13.41 16.68
C GLU A 74 17.56 13.12 17.66
N MET A 75 17.77 13.35 18.96
CA MET A 75 16.72 13.19 19.97
C MET A 75 15.53 14.13 19.73
N SER A 76 15.78 15.41 19.38
CA SER A 76 14.70 16.35 19.01
C SER A 76 13.86 15.83 17.84
N ALA A 77 14.51 15.30 16.79
CA ALA A 77 13.82 14.75 15.63
C ALA A 77 12.98 13.51 15.99
N ILE A 78 13.44 12.68 16.94
CA ILE A 78 12.69 11.51 17.42
C ILE A 78 11.45 11.95 18.21
N PHE A 79 11.59 12.87 19.16
CA PHE A 79 10.44 13.37 19.92
C PHE A 79 9.41 14.07 19.02
N GLU A 80 9.87 14.90 18.07
CA GLU A 80 9.00 15.51 17.06
C GLU A 80 8.28 14.46 16.19
N ALA A 81 8.95 13.35 15.86
CA ALA A 81 8.35 12.28 15.09
C ALA A 81 7.31 11.49 15.90
N ILE A 82 7.57 11.20 17.18
CA ILE A 82 6.60 10.55 18.09
C ILE A 82 5.36 11.43 18.23
N GLU A 83 5.54 12.72 18.55
CA GLU A 83 4.43 13.67 18.68
C GLU A 83 3.61 13.75 17.40
N TYR A 84 4.29 13.87 16.25
CA TYR A 84 3.63 13.93 14.96
C TYR A 84 2.86 12.63 14.65
N TYR A 85 3.48 11.47 14.90
CA TYR A 85 2.89 10.15 14.68
C TYR A 85 1.63 9.95 15.53
N ASP A 86 1.70 10.23 16.83
CA ASP A 86 0.56 10.07 17.74
C ASP A 86 -0.60 11.00 17.39
N LEU A 87 -0.29 12.20 16.88
CA LEU A 87 -1.30 13.20 16.54
C LEU A 87 -1.93 12.97 15.16
N HIS A 88 -1.17 12.49 14.17
CA HIS A 88 -1.62 12.46 12.77
C HIS A 88 -1.70 11.08 12.13
N ILE A 89 -0.94 10.09 12.62
CA ILE A 89 -0.85 8.76 11.99
C ILE A 89 -1.58 7.72 12.83
N ALA A 90 -1.26 7.61 14.12
CA ALA A 90 -1.84 6.59 15.01
C ALA A 90 -3.37 6.60 15.05
N PRO A 91 -4.08 7.75 15.06
CA PRO A 91 -5.54 7.77 15.04
C PRO A 91 -6.13 7.12 13.78
N ASP A 92 -5.42 7.18 12.65
CA ASP A 92 -5.88 6.62 11.38
C ASP A 92 -5.58 5.12 11.25
N LEU A 93 -4.76 4.54 12.15
CA LEU A 93 -4.52 3.09 12.23
C LEU A 93 -5.64 2.32 12.95
N VAL A 94 -6.62 3.02 13.52
CA VAL A 94 -7.80 2.46 14.17
C VAL A 94 -9.09 3.02 13.56
N ALA A 95 -10.11 2.17 13.44
CA ALA A 95 -11.37 2.54 12.82
C ALA A 95 -12.11 3.64 13.60
N THR A 96 -11.88 3.71 14.91
CA THR A 96 -12.52 4.67 15.81
C THR A 96 -11.87 6.05 15.79
N GLY A 97 -10.70 6.24 15.17
CA GLY A 97 -10.00 7.53 15.22
C GLY A 97 -9.56 7.95 16.62
N VAL A 98 -9.54 7.04 17.61
CA VAL A 98 -9.21 7.39 19.00
C VAL A 98 -7.73 7.77 19.12
N SER A 99 -7.44 8.82 19.87
CA SER A 99 -6.08 9.29 20.15
C SER A 99 -5.66 8.98 21.59
N GLY A 100 -4.36 9.07 21.87
CA GLY A 100 -3.79 8.90 23.20
C GLY A 100 -3.68 7.44 23.66
N PRO A 101 -3.46 7.18 24.96
CA PRO A 101 -3.07 5.86 25.49
C PRO A 101 -4.03 4.70 25.23
N GLN A 102 -5.30 5.00 24.99
CA GLN A 102 -6.35 4.05 24.61
C GLN A 102 -6.22 3.54 23.16
N ASN A 103 -5.45 4.24 22.32
CA ASN A 103 -5.10 3.76 20.99
C ASN A 103 -3.96 2.72 21.10
N PRO A 104 -4.12 1.48 20.61
CA PRO A 104 -3.10 0.44 20.70
C PRO A 104 -1.81 0.74 19.93
N TYR A 105 -1.82 1.72 19.01
CA TYR A 105 -0.66 2.18 18.27
C TYR A 105 0.01 3.40 18.92
N TRP A 106 -0.55 3.97 19.98
CA TRP A 106 0.00 5.15 20.64
C TRP A 106 1.38 4.89 21.22
N MET A 107 2.30 5.85 21.03
CA MET A 107 3.70 5.71 21.45
C MET A 107 4.07 6.75 22.52
N PRO A 108 4.24 6.36 23.80
CA PRO A 108 4.65 7.31 24.82
C PRO A 108 6.03 7.90 24.51
N HIS A 109 6.19 9.22 24.67
CA HIS A 109 7.50 9.88 24.57
C HIS A 109 8.56 9.23 25.48
N ALA A 110 8.15 8.68 26.63
CA ALA A 110 9.02 7.95 27.55
C ALA A 110 9.63 6.67 26.94
N ALA A 111 9.06 6.13 25.85
CA ALA A 111 9.61 4.99 25.12
C ALA A 111 10.83 5.38 24.27
N ALA A 112 10.99 6.65 23.89
CA ALA A 112 12.02 7.09 22.94
C ALA A 112 13.45 6.58 23.24
N PRO A 113 13.94 6.61 24.51
CA PRO A 113 15.28 6.12 24.84
C PRO A 113 15.47 4.60 24.69
N TYR A 114 14.37 3.85 24.69
CA TYR A 114 14.38 2.38 24.61
C TYR A 114 14.18 1.87 23.17
N LEU A 115 13.90 2.77 22.23
CA LEU A 115 13.71 2.39 20.84
C LEU A 115 15.05 2.08 20.17
N SER A 116 15.12 0.99 19.41
CA SER A 116 16.28 0.70 18.58
C SER A 116 16.48 1.80 17.52
N ARG A 117 17.71 1.94 17.03
CA ARG A 117 18.01 2.88 15.95
C ARG A 117 17.21 2.59 14.67
N SER A 118 16.96 1.32 14.36
CA SER A 118 16.10 0.95 13.23
C SER A 118 14.67 1.48 13.41
N CYS A 119 14.08 1.33 14.60
CA CYS A 119 12.74 1.82 14.90
C CYS A 119 12.64 3.35 14.89
N THR A 120 13.56 4.05 15.55
CA THR A 120 13.52 5.52 15.60
C THR A 120 13.64 6.12 14.21
N GLN A 121 14.54 5.59 13.37
CA GLN A 121 14.73 6.05 12.01
C GLN A 121 13.51 5.72 11.12
N SER A 122 12.93 4.53 11.25
CA SER A 122 11.68 4.18 10.55
C SER A 122 10.50 5.06 10.97
N LEU A 123 10.37 5.40 12.26
CA LEU A 123 9.33 6.30 12.76
C LEU A 123 9.47 7.72 12.17
N VAL A 124 10.70 8.25 12.17
CA VAL A 124 11.00 9.55 11.53
C VAL A 124 10.67 9.50 10.04
N CYS A 125 10.99 8.40 9.34
CA CYS A 125 10.61 8.21 7.95
C CYS A 125 9.09 8.23 7.75
N ALA A 126 8.33 7.48 8.55
CA ALA A 126 6.87 7.45 8.47
C ALA A 126 6.27 8.85 8.67
N ALA A 127 6.72 9.58 9.69
CA ALA A 127 6.28 10.96 9.94
C ALA A 127 6.63 11.90 8.77
N LEU A 128 7.84 11.82 8.21
CA LEU A 128 8.25 12.66 7.09
C LEU A 128 7.51 12.32 5.79
N CYS A 129 7.28 11.04 5.51
CA CYS A 129 6.55 10.55 4.35
C CYS A 129 5.09 11.04 4.39
N HIS A 130 4.44 10.83 5.54
CA HIS A 130 3.08 11.31 5.79
C HIS A 130 2.95 12.83 5.59
N ARG A 131 3.87 13.61 6.18
CA ARG A 131 3.92 15.07 6.01
C ARG A 131 4.10 15.49 4.56
N ALA A 132 4.98 14.81 3.83
CA ALA A 132 5.26 15.15 2.43
C ALA A 132 4.03 14.96 1.55
N LEU A 133 3.26 13.88 1.77
CA LEU A 133 2.04 13.58 1.02
C LEU A 133 0.88 14.51 1.42
N GLN A 134 0.76 14.88 2.69
CA GLN A 134 -0.21 15.89 3.14
C GLN A 134 0.12 17.33 2.66
N SER A 135 1.40 17.60 2.34
CA SER A 135 1.88 18.94 1.95
C SER A 135 2.09 19.07 0.44
N SER A 136 1.26 18.40 -0.37
CA SER A 136 1.40 18.40 -1.83
C SER A 136 1.25 19.79 -2.48
N GLU A 137 0.63 20.74 -1.78
CA GLU A 137 0.49 22.15 -2.20
C GLU A 137 1.57 23.09 -1.62
N ALA A 138 2.47 22.59 -0.78
CA ALA A 138 3.53 23.40 -0.17
C ALA A 138 4.56 23.89 -1.21
N ALA A 139 5.32 24.93 -0.85
CA ALA A 139 6.35 25.49 -1.70
C ALA A 139 7.36 24.40 -2.16
N PRO A 140 7.83 24.41 -3.42
CA PRO A 140 8.77 23.41 -3.92
C PRO A 140 10.06 23.28 -3.09
N SER A 141 10.49 24.37 -2.43
CA SER A 141 11.63 24.37 -1.51
C SER A 141 11.39 23.49 -0.28
N ASP A 142 10.18 23.52 0.26
CA ASP A 142 9.82 22.81 1.48
C ASP A 142 9.61 21.33 1.19
N GLN A 143 8.98 21.01 0.06
CA GLN A 143 8.89 19.63 -0.45
C GLN A 143 10.28 19.03 -0.69
N LEU A 144 11.21 19.79 -1.29
CA LEU A 144 12.58 19.34 -1.50
C LEU A 144 13.31 19.12 -0.16
N ALA A 145 13.09 19.98 0.84
CA ALA A 145 13.67 19.82 2.17
C ALA A 145 13.14 18.55 2.86
N LEU A 146 11.84 18.31 2.82
CA LEU A 146 11.21 17.09 3.35
C LEU A 146 11.73 15.84 2.65
N ALA A 147 11.79 15.86 1.31
CA ALA A 147 12.29 14.73 0.52
C ALA A 147 13.74 14.40 0.85
N ARG A 148 14.62 15.41 1.00
CA ARG A 148 16.03 15.19 1.40
C ARG A 148 16.15 14.56 2.78
N ARG A 149 15.38 15.06 3.76
CA ARG A 149 15.35 14.47 5.12
C ARG A 149 14.84 13.03 5.09
N LEU A 150 13.75 12.78 4.37
CA LEU A 150 13.17 11.45 4.22
C LEU A 150 14.20 10.47 3.64
N GLN A 151 14.89 10.83 2.55
CA GLN A 151 15.90 9.98 1.93
C GLN A 151 17.10 9.71 2.86
N GLN A 152 17.52 10.71 3.63
CA GLN A 152 18.59 10.54 4.62
C GLN A 152 18.19 9.53 5.70
N HIS A 153 17.06 9.76 6.38
CA HIS A 153 16.57 8.87 7.44
C HIS A 153 16.26 7.48 6.91
N ARG A 154 15.75 7.35 5.67
CA ARG A 154 15.49 6.05 5.05
C ARG A 154 16.78 5.25 4.85
N GLY A 155 17.84 5.92 4.39
CA GLY A 155 19.16 5.30 4.28
C GLY A 155 19.73 4.87 5.64
N GLU A 156 19.49 5.65 6.69
CA GLU A 156 19.90 5.32 8.07
C GLU A 156 19.08 4.16 8.65
N ALA A 157 17.77 4.15 8.45
CA ALA A 157 16.86 3.08 8.87
C ALA A 157 17.25 1.75 8.25
N LEU A 158 17.51 1.71 6.93
CA LEU A 158 17.93 0.50 6.23
C LEU A 158 19.28 -0.03 6.72
N ARG A 159 20.26 0.85 6.96
CA ARG A 159 21.56 0.45 7.51
C ARG A 159 21.43 -0.09 8.94
N ALA A 160 20.65 0.59 9.79
CA ALA A 160 20.41 0.16 11.16
C ALA A 160 19.68 -1.18 11.21
N LEU A 161 18.61 -1.34 10.41
CA LEU A 161 17.87 -2.59 10.31
C LEU A 161 18.74 -3.74 9.80
N THR A 162 19.62 -3.48 8.83
CA THR A 162 20.58 -4.49 8.35
C THR A 162 21.55 -4.92 9.45
N ALA A 163 22.03 -3.97 10.26
CA ALA A 163 22.89 -4.28 11.40
C ALA A 163 22.16 -5.10 12.47
N ASP A 164 20.90 -4.75 12.77
CA ASP A 164 20.07 -5.49 13.72
C ASP A 164 19.81 -6.92 13.25
N LEU A 165 19.49 -7.11 11.96
CA LEU A 165 19.31 -8.43 11.36
C LEU A 165 20.59 -9.26 11.31
N GLY A 166 21.76 -8.62 11.26
CA GLY A 166 23.06 -9.30 11.30
C GLY A 166 23.54 -9.68 12.71
N SER A 167 22.88 -9.18 13.76
CA SER A 167 23.23 -9.46 15.16
C SER A 167 22.37 -10.59 15.72
N PRO A 168 22.95 -11.68 16.24
CA PRO A 168 22.18 -12.77 16.85
C PRO A 168 21.23 -12.32 17.97
N ASP A 169 21.61 -11.28 18.72
CA ASP A 169 20.83 -10.75 19.85
C ASP A 169 19.64 -9.89 19.40
N HIS A 170 19.71 -9.29 18.20
CA HIS A 170 18.72 -8.33 17.72
C HIS A 170 17.86 -8.86 16.57
N GLN A 171 18.33 -9.85 15.81
CA GLN A 171 17.67 -10.36 14.59
C GLN A 171 16.21 -10.81 14.80
N ALA A 172 15.87 -11.25 16.02
CA ALA A 172 14.53 -11.69 16.39
C ALA A 172 13.88 -10.80 17.48
N SER A 173 14.39 -9.57 17.66
CA SER A 173 13.84 -8.63 18.63
C SER A 173 12.46 -8.11 18.19
N ASP A 174 11.62 -7.74 19.16
CA ASP A 174 10.30 -7.13 18.88
C ASP A 174 10.49 -5.79 18.12
N MET A 175 11.61 -5.11 18.36
CA MET A 175 11.99 -3.87 17.67
C MET A 175 12.33 -4.10 16.20
N THR A 176 13.03 -5.17 15.86
CA THR A 176 13.29 -5.52 14.46
C THR A 176 12.00 -5.84 13.72
N LEU A 177 11.06 -6.53 14.37
CA LEU A 177 9.74 -6.78 13.79
C LEU A 177 8.96 -5.47 13.57
N ALA A 178 8.93 -4.58 14.57
CA ALA A 178 8.29 -3.27 14.44
C ALA A 178 8.90 -2.42 13.32
N ALA A 179 10.23 -2.37 13.21
CA ALA A 179 10.92 -1.63 12.16
C ALA A 179 10.62 -2.15 10.74
N LEU A 180 10.48 -3.48 10.59
CA LEU A 180 10.09 -4.11 9.33
C LEU A 180 8.67 -3.71 8.89
N GLN A 181 7.73 -3.63 9.83
CA GLN A 181 6.34 -3.30 9.55
C GLN A 181 6.14 -1.82 9.21
N GLN A 182 6.88 -0.93 9.86
CA GLN A 182 6.90 0.51 9.53
C GLN A 182 7.54 0.80 8.16
N SER A 183 8.10 -0.22 7.49
CA SER A 183 8.73 -0.12 6.16
C SER A 183 7.85 -0.63 5.01
N PHE A 184 6.55 -0.86 5.23
CA PHE A 184 5.59 -1.36 4.22
C PHE A 184 5.22 -0.36 3.11
N GLU A 185 6.21 0.32 2.53
CA GLU A 185 5.98 1.17 1.37
C GLU A 185 6.01 0.36 0.06
N PRO A 186 5.05 0.57 -0.86
CA PRO A 186 5.15 0.08 -2.23
C PRO A 186 6.45 0.57 -2.92
N PRO A 187 7.05 -0.24 -3.80
CA PRO A 187 6.57 -1.52 -4.32
C PRO A 187 7.02 -2.75 -3.50
N ASN A 188 7.91 -2.61 -2.51
CA ASN A 188 8.62 -3.76 -1.93
C ASN A 188 7.99 -4.33 -0.65
N TRP A 189 6.74 -3.97 -0.35
CA TRP A 189 6.02 -4.42 0.86
C TRP A 189 6.11 -5.94 1.08
N ARG A 190 6.03 -6.75 0.02
CA ARG A 190 6.08 -8.22 0.10
C ARG A 190 7.40 -8.74 0.68
N GLN A 191 8.52 -8.08 0.38
CA GLN A 191 9.82 -8.46 0.92
C GLN A 191 9.87 -8.21 2.43
N HIS A 192 9.32 -7.09 2.88
CA HIS A 192 9.20 -6.76 4.30
C HIS A 192 8.26 -7.74 5.02
N THR A 193 7.13 -8.11 4.43
CA THR A 193 6.20 -9.11 5.01
C THR A 193 6.85 -10.49 5.11
N ASN A 194 7.60 -10.92 4.09
CA ASN A 194 8.35 -12.18 4.14
C ASN A 194 9.41 -12.15 5.25
N GLY A 195 10.14 -11.04 5.39
CA GLY A 195 11.12 -10.84 6.46
C GLY A 195 10.46 -10.88 7.85
N ALA A 196 9.34 -10.17 8.03
CA ALA A 196 8.56 -10.20 9.26
C ALA A 196 8.07 -11.62 9.59
N SER A 197 7.59 -12.36 8.59
CA SER A 197 7.17 -13.75 8.74
C SER A 197 8.32 -14.64 9.21
N ALA A 198 9.51 -14.50 8.62
CA ALA A 198 10.70 -15.24 9.03
C ALA A 198 11.09 -14.94 10.49
N VAL A 199 11.09 -13.66 10.88
CA VAL A 199 11.35 -13.23 12.27
C VAL A 199 10.30 -13.81 13.23
N MET A 200 9.03 -13.82 12.85
CA MET A 200 7.96 -14.40 13.67
C MET A 200 8.14 -15.92 13.84
N GLN A 201 8.57 -16.63 12.80
CA GLN A 201 8.87 -18.06 12.91
C GLN A 201 10.04 -18.34 13.85
N LEU A 202 11.09 -17.51 13.83
CA LEU A 202 12.20 -17.62 14.79
C LEU A 202 11.74 -17.43 16.25
N LYS A 203 10.63 -16.72 16.48
CA LYS A 203 10.05 -16.50 17.81
C LYS A 203 8.98 -17.54 18.20
N GLY A 204 8.94 -18.68 17.52
CA GLY A 204 8.00 -19.77 17.82
C GLY A 204 6.67 -19.69 17.06
N GLY A 205 6.57 -18.83 16.05
CA GLY A 205 5.41 -18.71 15.17
C GLY A 205 4.34 -17.75 15.68
N LEU A 206 3.37 -17.45 14.81
CA LEU A 206 2.34 -16.44 15.08
C LEU A 206 1.49 -16.80 16.32
N THR A 207 0.99 -18.03 16.43
CA THR A 207 0.15 -18.45 17.56
C THR A 207 0.86 -18.25 18.90
N ALA A 208 2.14 -18.64 19.00
CA ALA A 208 2.91 -18.46 20.23
C ALA A 208 3.06 -16.97 20.58
N LEU A 209 3.35 -16.12 19.59
CA LEU A 209 3.47 -14.66 19.78
C LEU A 209 2.15 -14.03 20.24
N VAL A 210 1.03 -14.35 19.60
CA VAL A 210 -0.29 -13.79 19.94
C VAL A 210 -0.69 -14.09 21.38
N LEU A 211 -0.40 -15.31 21.83
CA LEU A 211 -0.77 -15.79 23.16
C LEU A 211 0.20 -15.27 24.23
N SER A 212 1.50 -15.18 23.93
CA SER A 212 2.53 -14.80 24.90
C SER A 212 2.81 -13.29 24.98
N ARG A 213 2.42 -12.50 23.98
CA ARG A 213 2.75 -11.07 23.85
C ARG A 213 1.50 -10.21 23.56
N PRO A 214 0.61 -10.00 24.54
CA PRO A 214 -0.62 -9.22 24.34
C PRO A 214 -0.35 -7.79 23.86
N ASP A 215 0.69 -7.13 24.39
CA ASP A 215 1.01 -5.73 24.08
C ASP A 215 1.47 -5.52 22.63
N PHE A 216 1.97 -6.57 21.98
CA PHE A 216 2.48 -6.52 20.60
C PHE A 216 1.48 -7.04 19.57
N ARG A 217 0.26 -7.41 19.97
CA ARG A 217 -0.76 -7.93 19.03
C ARG A 217 -1.07 -6.96 17.91
N HIS A 218 -1.02 -5.66 18.17
CA HIS A 218 -1.29 -4.61 17.18
C HIS A 218 -0.30 -4.65 16.00
N LEU A 219 0.97 -5.00 16.26
CA LEU A 219 1.96 -5.27 15.22
C LEU A 219 1.55 -6.48 14.38
N LEU A 220 1.00 -7.52 14.99
CA LEU A 220 0.64 -8.76 14.31
C LEU A 220 -0.65 -8.69 13.47
N ARG A 221 -1.45 -7.62 13.60
CA ARG A 221 -2.74 -7.44 12.90
C ARG A 221 -2.59 -7.19 11.39
N PHE A 222 -1.44 -6.67 10.96
CA PHE A 222 -1.17 -6.34 9.55
C PHE A 222 -0.56 -7.50 8.75
N TYR A 223 -0.78 -8.75 9.20
CA TYR A 223 -0.34 -9.91 8.43
C TYR A 223 -1.15 -9.98 7.12
N ALA A 224 -0.43 -10.04 5.99
CA ALA A 224 -0.94 -9.72 4.66
C ALA A 224 -2.03 -10.67 4.17
N LEU A 225 -3.29 -10.34 4.49
CA LEU A 225 -4.44 -10.79 3.74
C LEU A 225 -4.43 -10.05 2.40
N THR A 226 -3.78 -10.63 1.40
CA THR A 226 -3.87 -10.14 0.02
C THR A 226 -5.05 -10.79 -0.69
N THR A 227 -5.76 -10.00 -1.50
CA THR A 227 -6.76 -10.52 -2.45
C THR A 227 -6.22 -10.53 -3.88
N SER A 228 -4.93 -10.23 -4.09
CA SER A 228 -4.33 -9.99 -5.40
C SER A 228 -2.88 -10.50 -5.52
N PRO A 229 -2.48 -10.96 -6.72
CA PRO A 229 -3.03 -12.08 -7.50
C PRO A 229 -2.75 -13.40 -6.77
N HIS A 230 -2.68 -14.52 -7.51
CA HIS A 230 -2.58 -15.91 -7.01
C HIS A 230 -1.90 -16.06 -5.64
N ILE A 231 -2.64 -16.65 -4.70
CA ILE A 231 -2.17 -16.95 -3.37
C ILE A 231 -1.55 -18.34 -3.41
N GLU A 232 -0.25 -18.42 -3.13
CA GLU A 232 0.46 -19.69 -3.01
C GLU A 232 -0.21 -20.56 -1.93
N THR A 233 -0.34 -21.87 -2.17
CA THR A 233 -1.05 -22.81 -1.28
C THR A 233 -0.51 -22.76 0.16
N GLY A 234 0.81 -22.58 0.33
CA GLY A 234 1.42 -22.39 1.65
C GLY A 234 0.91 -21.14 2.36
N SER A 235 0.87 -20.00 1.67
CA SER A 235 0.36 -18.73 2.21
C SER A 235 -1.13 -18.84 2.57
N ALA A 236 -1.94 -19.45 1.69
CA ALA A 236 -3.36 -19.68 1.95
C ALA A 236 -3.59 -20.57 3.18
N ARG A 237 -2.77 -21.61 3.37
CA ARG A 237 -2.82 -22.46 4.57
C ARG A 237 -2.49 -21.70 5.84
N THR A 238 -1.47 -20.85 5.82
CA THR A 238 -1.16 -19.96 6.95
C THR A 238 -2.30 -18.99 7.24
N GLN A 239 -3.02 -18.50 6.22
CA GLN A 239 -4.19 -17.66 6.45
C GLN A 239 -5.33 -18.44 7.15
N LEU A 240 -5.55 -19.72 6.83
CA LEU A 240 -6.56 -20.53 7.54
C LEU A 240 -6.28 -20.64 9.04
N GLU A 241 -5.00 -20.73 9.43
CA GLU A 241 -4.60 -20.76 10.84
C GLU A 241 -5.02 -19.48 11.58
N LEU A 242 -5.08 -18.34 10.88
CA LEU A 242 -5.52 -17.05 11.44
C LEU A 242 -6.97 -17.06 11.91
N ILE A 243 -7.85 -17.87 11.29
CA ILE A 243 -9.28 -17.91 11.64
C ILE A 243 -9.47 -18.21 13.13
N SER A 244 -8.69 -19.16 13.65
CA SER A 244 -8.72 -19.52 15.08
C SER A 244 -8.22 -18.41 16.00
N LEU A 245 -7.41 -17.48 15.47
CA LEU A 245 -6.81 -16.38 16.22
C LEU A 245 -7.60 -15.06 16.08
N LEU A 246 -8.53 -14.94 15.12
CA LEU A 246 -9.29 -13.71 14.87
C LEU A 246 -9.94 -13.12 16.14
N PRO A 247 -10.57 -13.91 17.04
CA PRO A 247 -11.18 -13.33 18.24
C PRO A 247 -10.20 -12.58 19.13
N VAL A 248 -8.94 -13.02 19.19
CA VAL A 248 -7.89 -12.46 20.07
C VAL A 248 -7.06 -11.40 19.35
N LEU A 249 -6.75 -11.61 18.07
CA LEU A 249 -5.93 -10.70 17.26
C LEU A 249 -6.71 -9.49 16.79
N TYR A 250 -7.91 -9.74 16.27
CA TYR A 250 -8.67 -8.81 15.45
C TYR A 250 -9.94 -8.32 16.16
N GLY A 251 -10.56 -9.17 16.99
CA GLY A 251 -11.78 -8.84 17.73
C GLY A 251 -12.92 -8.50 16.79
N ASN A 252 -13.57 -7.35 17.00
CA ASN A 252 -14.63 -6.82 16.12
C ASN A 252 -14.10 -5.94 14.98
N GLY A 253 -12.77 -5.82 14.81
CA GLY A 253 -12.12 -5.07 13.74
C GLY A 253 -11.86 -3.59 14.01
N ILE A 254 -12.42 -3.00 15.08
CA ILE A 254 -12.33 -1.55 15.31
C ILE A 254 -10.92 -1.06 15.69
N SER A 255 -10.05 -1.96 16.14
CA SER A 255 -8.63 -1.68 16.45
C SER A 255 -7.71 -1.72 15.22
N THR A 256 -8.27 -1.63 14.02
CA THR A 256 -7.55 -1.62 12.74
C THR A 256 -8.11 -0.54 11.81
N CYS A 257 -7.35 -0.13 10.80
CA CYS A 257 -7.81 0.79 9.75
C CYS A 257 -8.67 0.09 8.67
N PHE A 258 -8.97 -1.20 8.84
CA PHE A 258 -9.80 -2.01 7.94
C PHE A 258 -10.86 -2.74 8.75
N PRO A 259 -11.98 -2.11 9.16
CA PRO A 259 -12.98 -2.72 10.05
C PRO A 259 -13.91 -3.68 9.29
N CYS A 260 -13.33 -4.70 8.64
CA CYS A 260 -14.09 -5.81 8.09
C CYS A 260 -14.72 -6.61 9.24
N PRO A 261 -16.01 -6.94 9.22
CA PRO A 261 -16.57 -7.83 10.23
C PRO A 261 -15.80 -9.17 10.27
N PRO A 262 -15.50 -9.73 11.47
CA PRO A 262 -14.62 -10.89 11.59
C PRO A 262 -15.12 -12.14 10.84
N ASP A 263 -16.43 -12.37 10.81
CA ASP A 263 -17.04 -13.47 10.06
C ASP A 263 -16.84 -13.30 8.55
N LEU A 264 -17.00 -12.07 8.04
CA LEU A 264 -16.73 -11.75 6.65
C LEU A 264 -15.23 -11.84 6.32
N LEU A 265 -14.36 -11.47 7.26
CA LEU A 265 -12.92 -11.64 7.11
C LEU A 265 -12.51 -13.12 7.03
N ALA A 266 -13.15 -13.99 7.83
CA ALA A 266 -12.98 -15.43 7.73
C ALA A 266 -13.44 -15.96 6.37
N ASP A 267 -14.55 -15.44 5.82
CA ASP A 267 -14.98 -15.78 4.45
C ASP A 267 -13.98 -15.31 3.38
N VAL A 268 -13.31 -14.16 3.53
CA VAL A 268 -12.20 -13.76 2.65
C VAL A 268 -11.07 -14.79 2.68
N ILE A 269 -10.71 -15.29 3.88
CA ILE A 269 -9.69 -16.35 4.04
C ILE A 269 -10.14 -17.65 3.36
N HIS A 270 -11.41 -18.05 3.51
CA HIS A 270 -11.95 -19.22 2.83
C HIS A 270 -11.92 -19.07 1.30
N ILE A 271 -12.26 -17.89 0.76
CA ILE A 271 -12.15 -17.60 -0.67
C ILE A 271 -10.70 -17.74 -1.12
N ASN A 272 -9.75 -17.14 -0.39
CA ASN A 272 -8.33 -17.22 -0.68
C ASN A 272 -7.82 -18.67 -0.70
N HIS A 273 -8.27 -19.49 0.25
CA HIS A 273 -7.94 -20.91 0.30
C HIS A 273 -8.48 -21.67 -0.90
N LEU A 274 -9.77 -21.52 -1.23
CA LEU A 274 -10.35 -22.16 -2.41
C LEU A 274 -9.65 -21.73 -3.70
N ARG A 275 -9.35 -20.43 -3.87
CA ARG A 275 -8.58 -19.91 -5.01
C ARG A 275 -7.22 -20.61 -5.15
N SER A 276 -6.52 -20.85 -4.04
CA SER A 276 -5.18 -21.47 -4.06
C SER A 276 -5.17 -22.94 -4.47
N ILE A 277 -6.27 -23.66 -4.26
CA ILE A 277 -6.39 -25.09 -4.63
C ILE A 277 -7.08 -25.28 -5.99
N SER A 278 -7.77 -24.26 -6.51
CA SER A 278 -8.45 -24.34 -7.80
C SER A 278 -7.50 -24.46 -9.00
N LYS A 279 -6.30 -23.86 -8.97
CA LYS A 279 -5.32 -23.94 -10.07
C LYS A 279 -4.38 -25.17 -10.03
N GLY A 280 -4.40 -25.96 -8.96
CA GLY A 280 -3.59 -27.18 -8.83
C GLY A 280 -4.01 -28.35 -9.73
N VAL A 281 -5.08 -28.20 -10.52
CA VAL A 281 -5.68 -29.28 -11.33
C VAL A 281 -4.94 -29.50 -12.67
N ALA A 282 -4.05 -28.59 -13.07
CA ALA A 282 -3.21 -28.80 -14.26
C ALA A 282 -2.17 -29.94 -14.10
N SER A 283 -2.06 -30.54 -12.91
CA SER A 283 -1.08 -31.61 -12.61
C SER A 283 -1.66 -32.75 -11.75
N ILE A 284 -2.92 -33.16 -11.98
CA ILE A 284 -3.47 -34.39 -11.36
C ILE A 284 -3.13 -35.60 -12.24
N PRO A 285 -2.56 -36.69 -11.67
CA PRO A 285 -2.30 -37.93 -12.40
C PRO A 285 -3.61 -38.59 -12.86
N VAL A 286 -3.55 -39.19 -14.05
CA VAL A 286 -4.63 -39.93 -14.72
C VAL A 286 -5.26 -40.93 -13.74
N GLY A 287 -6.48 -40.66 -13.27
CA GLY A 287 -7.23 -41.60 -12.40
C GLY A 287 -8.31 -41.01 -11.49
N THR A 288 -8.30 -39.70 -11.19
CA THR A 288 -9.35 -39.06 -10.37
C THR A 288 -10.36 -38.36 -11.27
N GLU A 289 -11.66 -38.67 -11.16
CA GLU A 289 -12.72 -38.02 -11.96
C GLU A 289 -12.71 -36.49 -11.75
N PRO A 290 -12.30 -35.69 -12.75
CA PRO A 290 -12.14 -34.24 -12.61
C PRO A 290 -13.46 -33.53 -12.30
N ALA A 291 -14.58 -34.10 -12.77
CA ALA A 291 -15.92 -33.52 -12.64
C ALA A 291 -16.39 -33.41 -11.18
N ARG A 292 -16.19 -34.44 -10.36
CA ARG A 292 -16.65 -34.44 -8.95
C ARG A 292 -15.91 -33.43 -8.07
N LEU A 293 -14.63 -33.18 -8.39
CA LEU A 293 -13.80 -32.21 -7.68
C LEU A 293 -14.24 -30.77 -7.99
N GLU A 294 -14.59 -30.47 -9.24
CA GLU A 294 -15.11 -29.15 -9.63
C GLU A 294 -16.51 -28.89 -9.07
N GLU A 295 -17.40 -29.88 -9.07
CA GLU A 295 -18.72 -29.77 -8.43
C GLU A 295 -18.62 -29.46 -6.93
N GLY A 296 -17.70 -30.14 -6.21
CA GLY A 296 -17.45 -29.88 -4.80
C GLY A 296 -16.94 -28.46 -4.51
N LYS A 297 -16.06 -27.94 -5.37
CA LYS A 297 -15.54 -26.56 -5.26
C LYS A 297 -16.61 -25.51 -5.52
N GLN A 298 -17.42 -25.70 -6.57
CA GLN A 298 -18.50 -24.79 -6.90
C GLN A 298 -19.55 -24.75 -5.78
N SER A 299 -19.89 -25.91 -5.21
CA SER A 299 -20.78 -26.01 -4.06
C SER A 299 -20.23 -25.26 -2.83
N ALA A 300 -18.94 -25.45 -2.51
CA ALA A 300 -18.27 -24.73 -1.43
C ALA A 300 -18.22 -23.21 -1.65
N ALA A 301 -17.98 -22.76 -2.88
CA ALA A 301 -17.99 -21.35 -3.23
C ALA A 301 -19.40 -20.72 -3.11
N LEU A 302 -20.44 -21.45 -3.51
CA LEU A 302 -21.84 -21.03 -3.31
C LEU A 302 -22.20 -20.96 -1.83
N ASP A 303 -21.71 -21.88 -1.00
CA ASP A 303 -21.92 -21.84 0.46
C ASP A 303 -21.25 -20.63 1.10
N ILE A 304 -20.02 -20.29 0.69
CA ILE A 304 -19.36 -19.05 1.12
C ILE A 304 -20.22 -17.83 0.72
N LEU A 305 -20.67 -17.77 -0.53
CA LEU A 305 -21.51 -16.65 -1.02
C LEU A 305 -22.82 -16.54 -0.23
N ARG A 306 -23.47 -17.66 0.11
CA ARG A 306 -24.68 -17.67 0.95
C ARG A 306 -24.40 -17.08 2.33
N ARG A 307 -23.30 -17.47 2.99
CA ARG A 307 -22.91 -16.92 4.30
C ARG A 307 -22.66 -15.42 4.24
N ILE A 308 -21.88 -14.95 3.27
CA ILE A 308 -21.61 -13.52 3.06
C ILE A 308 -22.93 -12.74 2.92
N ARG A 309 -23.84 -13.21 2.07
CA ARG A 309 -25.12 -12.53 1.83
C ARG A 309 -26.08 -12.58 3.02
N ALA A 310 -25.99 -13.61 3.86
CA ALA A 310 -26.77 -13.76 5.08
C ALA A 310 -26.17 -13.02 6.30
N PHE A 311 -24.99 -12.39 6.15
CA PHE A 311 -24.32 -11.71 7.25
C PHE A 311 -25.21 -10.60 7.87
N PRO A 312 -25.39 -10.58 9.21
CA PRO A 312 -26.30 -9.65 9.88
C PRO A 312 -25.65 -8.27 10.10
N THR A 313 -25.65 -7.44 9.04
CA THR A 313 -24.99 -6.12 9.02
C THR A 313 -25.45 -5.16 10.13
N GLU A 314 -26.76 -5.07 10.39
CA GLU A 314 -27.33 -4.20 11.43
C GLU A 314 -26.89 -4.61 12.85
N ARG A 315 -26.84 -5.92 13.10
CA ARG A 315 -26.42 -6.46 14.39
C ARG A 315 -24.97 -6.11 14.67
N TRP A 316 -24.07 -6.36 13.70
CA TRP A 316 -22.66 -6.02 13.85
C TRP A 316 -22.46 -4.52 14.06
N ALA A 317 -23.16 -3.68 13.30
CA ALA A 317 -23.08 -2.22 13.48
C ALA A 317 -23.51 -1.77 14.88
N SER A 318 -24.55 -2.41 15.44
CA SER A 318 -25.01 -2.14 16.81
C SER A 318 -23.98 -2.58 17.86
N GLU A 319 -23.37 -3.76 17.69
CA GLU A 319 -22.31 -4.26 18.57
C GLU A 319 -21.06 -3.36 18.54
N VAL A 320 -20.72 -2.80 17.37
CA VAL A 320 -19.63 -1.83 17.23
C VAL A 320 -19.92 -0.55 18.03
N LEU A 321 -21.15 -0.02 17.96
CA LEU A 321 -21.51 1.17 18.73
C LEU A 321 -21.39 0.97 20.24
N LEU A 322 -21.70 -0.22 20.74
CA LEU A 322 -21.54 -0.55 22.16
C LEU A 322 -20.06 -0.61 22.58
N ALA A 323 -19.16 -0.85 21.64
CA ALA A 323 -17.71 -0.95 21.88
C ALA A 323 -16.96 0.38 21.73
N ILE A 324 -17.62 1.44 21.24
CA ILE A 324 -17.00 2.75 20.96
C ILE A 324 -17.42 3.78 22.01
N PRO A 325 -16.52 4.67 22.46
CA PRO A 325 -16.87 5.76 23.39
C PRO A 325 -17.98 6.67 22.81
N PRO A 326 -18.95 7.15 23.64
CA PRO A 326 -20.08 7.95 23.18
C PRO A 326 -19.69 9.19 22.37
N ASP A 327 -18.61 9.86 22.75
CA ASP A 327 -18.13 11.08 22.11
C ASP A 327 -17.67 10.85 20.66
N THR A 328 -17.20 9.64 20.35
CA THR A 328 -16.75 9.24 19.01
C THR A 328 -17.93 8.94 18.08
N ILE A 329 -19.07 8.46 18.62
CA ILE A 329 -20.25 8.01 17.87
C ILE A 329 -20.84 9.13 17.00
N ALA A 330 -20.99 10.33 17.55
CA ALA A 330 -21.61 11.46 16.85
C ALA A 330 -20.80 11.92 15.63
N SER A 331 -19.47 11.85 15.72
CA SER A 331 -18.56 12.26 14.64
C SER A 331 -18.45 11.24 13.49
N GLN A 332 -18.95 10.01 13.70
CA GLN A 332 -18.79 8.88 12.77
C GLN A 332 -20.13 8.38 12.19
N GLY A 333 -21.16 9.22 12.18
CA GLY A 333 -22.45 8.88 11.57
C GLY A 333 -23.30 7.86 12.34
N GLY A 334 -22.91 7.56 13.60
CA GLY A 334 -23.66 6.65 14.48
C GLY A 334 -23.96 5.30 13.83
N LEU A 335 -25.17 4.79 14.08
CA LEU A 335 -25.59 3.48 13.57
C LEU A 335 -25.60 3.44 12.03
N SER A 336 -26.04 4.51 11.38
CA SER A 336 -26.11 4.59 9.91
C SER A 336 -24.73 4.49 9.27
N GLY A 337 -23.73 5.12 9.88
CA GLY A 337 -22.34 5.07 9.41
C GLY A 337 -21.76 3.66 9.48
N TRP A 338 -21.84 3.02 10.65
CA TRP A 338 -21.32 1.66 10.84
C TRP A 338 -22.10 0.58 10.09
N TYR A 339 -23.42 0.76 9.94
CA TYR A 339 -24.23 -0.06 9.06
C TYR A 339 -23.77 0.05 7.60
N SER A 340 -23.46 1.26 7.13
CA SER A 340 -22.91 1.48 5.79
C SER A 340 -21.57 0.75 5.61
N ILE A 341 -20.66 0.82 6.59
CA ILE A 341 -19.40 0.07 6.57
C ILE A 341 -19.64 -1.44 6.44
N ALA A 342 -20.56 -2.00 7.24
CA ALA A 342 -20.89 -3.42 7.17
C ALA A 342 -21.39 -3.82 5.77
N CYS A 343 -22.31 -3.05 5.19
CA CYS A 343 -22.84 -3.28 3.84
C CYS A 343 -21.77 -3.14 2.74
N ILE A 344 -20.82 -2.20 2.90
CA ILE A 344 -19.70 -2.00 1.98
C ILE A 344 -18.82 -3.25 1.94
N TYR A 345 -18.37 -3.75 3.09
CA TYR A 345 -17.55 -4.96 3.16
C TYR A 345 -18.31 -6.18 2.66
N GLN A 346 -19.57 -6.36 3.09
CA GLN A 346 -20.41 -7.46 2.62
C GLN A 346 -20.51 -7.50 1.08
N SER A 347 -20.81 -6.35 0.47
CA SER A 347 -20.98 -6.24 -0.98
C SER A 347 -19.67 -6.47 -1.73
N ALA A 348 -18.58 -5.87 -1.26
CA ALA A 348 -17.26 -6.03 -1.88
C ALA A 348 -16.75 -7.48 -1.81
N ILE A 349 -16.97 -8.16 -0.68
CA ILE A 349 -16.56 -9.57 -0.49
C ILE A 349 -17.45 -10.51 -1.32
N ALA A 350 -18.75 -10.21 -1.46
CA ALA A 350 -19.63 -10.97 -2.36
C ALA A 350 -19.19 -10.85 -3.83
N ILE A 351 -18.85 -9.64 -4.30
CA ILE A 351 -18.30 -9.42 -5.64
C ILE A 351 -17.01 -10.20 -5.82
N TYR A 352 -16.09 -10.10 -4.85
CA TYR A 352 -14.83 -10.82 -4.86
C TYR A 352 -15.04 -12.35 -4.94
N CYS A 353 -15.94 -12.91 -4.14
CA CYS A 353 -16.31 -14.33 -4.18
C CYS A 353 -16.81 -14.75 -5.57
N ILE A 354 -17.76 -14.00 -6.14
CA ILE A 354 -18.34 -14.31 -7.45
C ILE A 354 -17.26 -14.21 -8.53
N ALA A 355 -16.51 -13.11 -8.56
CA ALA A 355 -15.53 -12.83 -9.60
C ALA A 355 -14.31 -13.75 -9.57
N SER A 356 -13.92 -14.27 -8.40
CA SER A 356 -12.72 -15.09 -8.25
C SER A 356 -12.95 -16.60 -8.22
N LEU A 357 -14.17 -17.06 -7.90
CA LEU A 357 -14.47 -18.49 -7.78
C LEU A 357 -15.60 -18.97 -8.70
N LEU A 358 -16.53 -18.09 -9.11
CA LEU A 358 -17.79 -18.49 -9.74
C LEU A 358 -17.97 -17.95 -11.17
N HIS A 359 -17.02 -17.14 -11.68
CA HIS A 359 -17.14 -16.50 -13.01
C HIS A 359 -16.31 -17.17 -14.12
N ASP A 360 -15.41 -18.11 -13.78
CA ASP A 360 -14.43 -18.70 -14.70
C ASP A 360 -14.93 -19.88 -15.56
N THR A 361 -16.23 -20.19 -15.56
CA THR A 361 -16.76 -21.35 -16.30
C THR A 361 -16.93 -21.14 -17.80
N THR A 362 -16.73 -19.92 -18.34
CA THR A 362 -17.06 -19.61 -19.74
C THR A 362 -15.86 -19.40 -20.67
N GLU A 363 -14.74 -18.80 -20.22
CA GLU A 363 -13.57 -18.60 -21.10
C GLU A 363 -12.80 -19.91 -21.36
N PHE A 364 -12.65 -20.77 -20.34
CA PHE A 364 -12.08 -22.11 -20.54
C PHE A 364 -13.01 -23.02 -21.36
N SER A 365 -14.33 -22.83 -21.26
CA SER A 365 -15.31 -23.58 -22.04
C SER A 365 -15.31 -23.19 -23.52
N ALA A 366 -15.09 -21.91 -23.87
CA ALA A 366 -15.05 -21.51 -25.27
C ALA A 366 -13.88 -22.12 -26.05
N ASP A 367 -12.70 -22.23 -25.44
CA ASP A 367 -11.53 -22.85 -26.08
C ASP A 367 -11.49 -24.38 -25.93
N ALA A 368 -11.97 -24.94 -24.81
CA ALA A 368 -12.10 -26.39 -24.64
C ALA A 368 -13.25 -27.00 -25.46
N SER A 369 -14.39 -26.32 -25.58
CA SER A 369 -15.53 -26.77 -26.41
C SER A 369 -15.21 -26.74 -27.90
N ARG A 370 -14.30 -25.86 -28.34
CA ARG A 370 -13.78 -25.86 -29.72
C ARG A 370 -12.83 -27.03 -30.02
N ILE A 371 -12.16 -27.57 -29.00
CA ILE A 371 -11.17 -28.65 -29.15
C ILE A 371 -11.80 -30.05 -28.91
N LEU A 372 -12.77 -30.16 -27.99
CA LEU A 372 -13.37 -31.44 -27.57
C LEU A 372 -14.80 -31.68 -28.06
N GLY A 373 -15.42 -30.71 -28.73
CA GLY A 373 -16.66 -30.95 -29.48
C GLY A 373 -17.80 -31.60 -28.70
N SER A 374 -18.06 -31.21 -27.45
CA SER A 374 -19.31 -31.54 -26.76
C SER A 374 -19.43 -30.88 -25.38
N HIS A 375 -20.16 -29.77 -25.28
CA HIS A 375 -21.16 -29.54 -24.23
C HIS A 375 -21.92 -28.26 -24.58
N ASP A 376 -23.16 -28.41 -25.05
CA ASP A 376 -24.10 -27.29 -25.03
C ASP A 376 -24.41 -27.01 -23.55
N PRO A 377 -24.24 -25.77 -23.04
CA PRO A 377 -24.50 -25.48 -21.64
C PRO A 377 -25.97 -25.80 -21.33
N SER A 378 -26.22 -26.52 -20.24
CA SER A 378 -27.59 -26.88 -19.90
C SER A 378 -28.40 -25.63 -19.56
N ASN A 379 -29.73 -25.68 -19.72
CA ASN A 379 -30.60 -24.57 -19.30
C ASN A 379 -30.42 -24.19 -17.82
N ALA A 380 -30.02 -25.14 -16.96
CA ALA A 380 -29.74 -24.91 -15.55
C ALA A 380 -28.43 -24.13 -15.33
N ASP A 381 -27.41 -24.37 -16.15
CA ASP A 381 -26.13 -23.65 -16.11
C ASP A 381 -26.30 -22.20 -16.54
N LEU A 382 -27.08 -21.97 -17.61
CA LEU A 382 -27.43 -20.63 -18.08
C LEU A 382 -28.17 -19.82 -17.00
N ALA A 383 -29.18 -20.42 -16.37
CA ALA A 383 -29.95 -19.78 -15.30
C ALA A 383 -29.07 -19.44 -14.09
N THR A 384 -28.18 -20.36 -13.69
CA THR A 384 -27.23 -20.12 -12.58
C THR A 384 -26.28 -18.96 -12.90
N HIS A 385 -25.76 -18.91 -14.13
CA HIS A 385 -24.89 -17.82 -14.57
C HIS A 385 -25.61 -16.46 -14.56
N GLU A 386 -26.84 -16.39 -15.07
CA GLU A 386 -27.65 -15.17 -15.04
C GLU A 386 -27.95 -14.71 -13.61
N MET A 387 -28.26 -15.65 -12.71
CA MET A 387 -28.45 -15.36 -11.28
C MET A 387 -27.19 -14.78 -10.64
N LEU A 388 -26.01 -15.33 -10.93
CA LEU A 388 -24.73 -14.85 -10.40
C LEU A 388 -24.36 -13.47 -10.96
N ALA A 389 -24.58 -13.24 -12.25
CA ALA A 389 -24.38 -11.94 -12.88
C ALA A 389 -25.31 -10.87 -12.26
N THR A 390 -26.57 -11.22 -12.04
CA THR A 390 -27.54 -10.35 -11.35
C THR A 390 -27.10 -10.05 -9.93
N ALA A 391 -26.71 -11.07 -9.16
CA ALA A 391 -26.23 -10.89 -7.80
C ALA A 391 -25.00 -9.98 -7.72
N ARG A 392 -24.01 -10.16 -8.60
CA ARG A 392 -22.81 -9.31 -8.69
C ARG A 392 -23.19 -7.85 -8.98
N LYS A 393 -24.09 -7.62 -9.96
CA LYS A 393 -24.57 -6.28 -10.30
C LYS A 393 -25.33 -5.61 -9.16
N THR A 394 -26.17 -6.36 -8.43
CA THR A 394 -26.85 -5.86 -7.23
C THR A 394 -25.85 -5.46 -6.15
N CYS A 395 -24.86 -6.30 -5.86
CA CYS A 395 -23.80 -5.98 -4.90
C CYS A 395 -23.00 -4.74 -5.33
N ALA A 396 -22.64 -4.61 -6.60
CA ALA A 396 -21.92 -3.44 -7.12
C ALA A 396 -22.72 -2.14 -6.94
N SER A 397 -24.03 -2.18 -7.19
CA SER A 397 -24.93 -1.03 -6.98
C SER A 397 -25.01 -0.63 -5.50
N ILE A 398 -25.18 -1.60 -4.60
CA ILE A 398 -25.21 -1.36 -3.15
C ILE A 398 -23.87 -0.79 -2.69
N LEU A 399 -22.76 -1.38 -3.13
CA LEU A 399 -21.41 -0.94 -2.79
C LEU A 399 -21.18 0.54 -3.16
N VAL A 400 -21.43 0.92 -4.41
CA VAL A 400 -21.24 2.31 -4.87
C VAL A 400 -22.16 3.28 -4.12
N SER A 401 -23.41 2.89 -3.88
CA SER A 401 -24.37 3.70 -3.12
C SER A 401 -23.88 3.99 -1.70
N ARG A 402 -23.47 2.94 -0.97
CA ARG A 402 -22.97 3.08 0.41
C ARG A 402 -21.63 3.78 0.51
N LEU A 403 -20.73 3.59 -0.46
CA LEU A 403 -19.47 4.34 -0.53
C LEU A 403 -19.76 5.85 -0.63
N ARG A 404 -20.68 6.27 -1.51
CA ARG A 404 -21.08 7.69 -1.65
C ARG A 404 -21.71 8.26 -0.38
N GLU A 405 -22.49 7.47 0.35
CA GLU A 405 -23.02 7.87 1.66
C GLU A 405 -21.90 8.07 2.68
N THR A 406 -20.95 7.13 2.73
CA THR A 406 -19.84 7.11 3.69
C THR A 406 -18.86 8.28 3.48
N CYS A 407 -18.74 8.80 2.24
CA CYS A 407 -17.91 9.98 1.94
C CYS A 407 -18.26 11.23 2.77
N ARG A 408 -19.45 11.29 3.38
CA ARG A 408 -19.89 12.39 4.27
C ARG A 408 -19.21 12.35 5.63
N TYR A 409 -18.65 11.23 6.03
CA TYR A 409 -18.04 11.01 7.35
C TYR A 409 -16.53 10.83 7.19
N THR A 410 -15.75 11.88 7.49
CA THR A 410 -14.31 11.92 7.26
C THR A 410 -13.57 10.69 7.77
N GLN A 411 -13.89 10.21 8.99
CA GLN A 411 -13.21 9.04 9.54
C GLN A 411 -13.61 7.75 8.84
N LEU A 412 -14.91 7.47 8.68
CA LEU A 412 -15.36 6.25 8.00
C LEU A 412 -14.90 6.18 6.54
N ARG A 413 -14.80 7.33 5.87
CA ARG A 413 -14.30 7.46 4.49
C ARG A 413 -12.88 6.92 4.31
N LYS A 414 -12.04 6.96 5.35
CA LYS A 414 -10.67 6.43 5.31
C LYS A 414 -10.61 4.90 5.33
N LEU A 415 -11.67 4.25 5.81
CA LEU A 415 -11.69 2.83 6.17
C LEU A 415 -12.05 1.90 4.99
N VAL A 416 -12.35 2.46 3.82
CA VAL A 416 -12.98 1.75 2.70
C VAL A 416 -12.06 1.62 1.48
N LEU A 417 -10.74 1.64 1.67
CA LEU A 417 -9.76 1.59 0.57
C LEU A 417 -9.95 0.35 -0.32
N TRP A 418 -9.89 -0.86 0.24
CA TRP A 418 -10.07 -2.09 -0.54
C TRP A 418 -11.45 -2.17 -1.21
N PRO A 419 -12.60 -1.96 -0.51
CA PRO A 419 -13.91 -1.92 -1.15
C PRO A 419 -14.04 -0.88 -2.27
N LEU A 420 -13.37 0.27 -2.15
CA LEU A 420 -13.34 1.30 -3.18
C LEU A 420 -12.60 0.82 -4.44
N VAL A 421 -11.53 0.03 -4.28
CA VAL A 421 -10.85 -0.63 -5.43
C VAL A 421 -11.78 -1.63 -6.09
N VAL A 422 -12.51 -2.45 -5.31
CA VAL A 422 -13.50 -3.39 -5.86
C VAL A 422 -14.59 -2.65 -6.65
N ALA A 423 -15.10 -1.53 -6.12
CA ALA A 423 -16.05 -0.69 -6.84
C ALA A 423 -15.46 -0.11 -8.14
N GLY A 424 -14.18 0.24 -8.15
CA GLY A 424 -13.45 0.68 -9.34
C GLY A 424 -13.30 -0.41 -10.41
N ILE A 425 -13.12 -1.66 -10.00
CA ILE A 425 -13.09 -2.83 -10.91
C ILE A 425 -14.45 -3.01 -11.59
N GLU A 426 -15.55 -2.86 -10.84
CA GLU A 426 -16.92 -2.96 -11.35
C GLU A 426 -17.42 -1.69 -12.08
N ALA A 427 -16.61 -0.62 -12.14
CA ALA A 427 -17.07 0.67 -12.66
C ALA A 427 -17.19 0.69 -14.19
N GLU A 428 -18.43 0.66 -14.69
CA GLU A 428 -18.71 0.73 -16.13
C GLU A 428 -18.77 2.17 -16.66
N ASN A 429 -19.44 3.07 -15.92
CA ASN A 429 -19.70 4.45 -16.33
C ASN A 429 -18.65 5.45 -15.80
N ASP A 430 -18.47 6.54 -16.55
CA ASP A 430 -17.44 7.54 -16.24
C ASP A 430 -17.71 8.29 -14.92
N ALA A 431 -18.97 8.47 -14.53
CA ALA A 431 -19.31 9.10 -13.24
C ALA A 431 -18.79 8.29 -12.04
N THR A 432 -18.89 6.96 -12.11
CA THR A 432 -18.38 6.06 -11.06
C THR A 432 -16.86 6.00 -11.07
N LYS A 433 -16.24 5.96 -12.26
CA LYS A 433 -14.77 6.01 -12.39
C LYS A 433 -14.20 7.31 -11.81
N GLN A 434 -14.80 8.46 -12.14
CA GLN A 434 -14.40 9.77 -11.62
C GLN A 434 -14.56 9.85 -10.11
N PHE A 435 -15.67 9.34 -9.57
CA PHE A 435 -15.88 9.22 -8.13
C PHE A 435 -14.76 8.41 -7.47
N VAL A 436 -14.49 7.19 -7.94
CA VAL A 436 -13.44 6.31 -7.38
C VAL A 436 -12.06 6.97 -7.43
N VAL A 437 -11.68 7.58 -8.55
CA VAL A 437 -10.40 8.29 -8.68
C VAL A 437 -10.30 9.47 -7.71
N GLY A 438 -11.39 10.23 -7.56
CA GLY A 438 -11.46 11.34 -6.61
C GLY A 438 -11.26 10.87 -5.17
N GLU A 439 -11.95 9.80 -4.79
CA GLU A 439 -11.84 9.18 -3.47
C GLU A 439 -10.43 8.63 -3.20
N LEU A 440 -9.81 7.93 -4.15
CA LEU A 440 -8.45 7.41 -3.99
C LEU A 440 -7.42 8.54 -3.78
N ARG A 441 -7.54 9.66 -4.51
CA ARG A 441 -6.68 10.83 -4.29
C ARG A 441 -6.91 11.44 -2.91
N TRP A 442 -8.18 11.55 -2.51
CA TRP A 442 -8.51 12.09 -1.20
C TRP A 442 -7.97 11.21 -0.07
N ILE A 443 -8.16 9.88 -0.14
CA ILE A 443 -7.66 8.93 0.86
C ILE A 443 -6.13 8.99 0.90
N SER A 444 -5.44 9.05 -0.24
CA SER A 444 -3.97 9.18 -0.28
C SER A 444 -3.48 10.43 0.46
N ASN A 445 -4.10 11.58 0.19
CA ASN A 445 -3.75 12.83 0.85
C ASN A 445 -4.10 12.78 2.34
N ALA A 446 -5.30 12.31 2.70
CA ALA A 446 -5.78 12.29 4.08
C ALA A 446 -4.92 11.39 4.98
N LEU A 447 -4.58 10.20 4.48
CA LEU A 447 -3.80 9.19 5.20
C LEU A 447 -2.28 9.33 5.02
N GLY A 448 -1.83 10.29 4.21
CA GLY A 448 -0.41 10.49 3.91
C GLY A 448 0.30 9.23 3.41
N THR A 449 -0.36 8.43 2.56
CA THR A 449 0.18 7.19 1.99
C THR A 449 0.02 7.13 0.48
N ALA A 450 0.97 6.50 -0.20
CA ALA A 450 0.94 6.31 -1.66
C ALA A 450 0.07 5.12 -2.10
N VAL A 451 -0.36 4.24 -1.19
CA VAL A 451 -1.12 3.02 -1.53
C VAL A 451 -2.37 3.29 -2.39
N PRO A 452 -3.22 4.30 -2.09
CA PRO A 452 -4.38 4.59 -2.93
C PRO A 452 -4.01 5.12 -4.33
N LEU A 453 -2.83 5.74 -4.50
CA LEU A 453 -2.34 6.16 -5.82
C LEU A 453 -1.88 4.97 -6.66
N VAL A 454 -1.31 3.94 -6.03
CA VAL A 454 -1.01 2.66 -6.68
C VAL A 454 -2.30 1.98 -7.16
N ALA A 455 -3.34 1.99 -6.32
CA ALA A 455 -4.65 1.48 -6.71
C ALA A 455 -5.28 2.29 -7.87
N LYS A 456 -5.13 3.61 -7.85
CA LYS A 456 -5.58 4.49 -8.94
C LYS A 456 -4.87 4.15 -10.26
N ASP A 457 -3.55 3.96 -10.23
CA ASP A 457 -2.77 3.59 -11.41
C ASP A 457 -3.22 2.23 -11.99
N LEU A 458 -3.44 1.23 -11.12
CA LEU A 458 -3.99 -0.07 -11.52
C LEU A 458 -5.34 0.10 -12.25
N LEU A 459 -6.28 0.84 -11.66
CA LEU A 459 -7.61 1.02 -12.24
C LEU A 459 -7.56 1.76 -13.59
N GLU A 460 -6.89 2.91 -13.64
CA GLU A 460 -6.81 3.74 -14.84
C GLU A 460 -6.06 3.03 -15.97
N ASN A 461 -4.88 2.50 -15.69
CA ASN A 461 -3.95 2.04 -16.72
C ASN A 461 -4.05 0.55 -17.04
N ARG A 462 -4.57 -0.28 -16.12
CA ARG A 462 -4.67 -1.74 -16.34
C ARG A 462 -6.11 -2.18 -16.52
N VAL A 463 -7.00 -1.80 -15.59
CA VAL A 463 -8.38 -2.27 -15.62
C VAL A 463 -9.18 -1.60 -16.75
N TRP A 464 -9.20 -0.27 -16.79
CA TRP A 464 -10.05 0.48 -17.73
C TRP A 464 -9.41 0.64 -19.11
N LYS A 465 -8.11 1.00 -19.17
CA LYS A 465 -7.42 1.24 -20.44
C LYS A 465 -7.09 -0.05 -21.22
N LEU A 466 -6.60 -1.09 -20.54
CA LEU A 466 -6.26 -2.38 -21.18
C LEU A 466 -7.43 -3.37 -21.18
N GLY A 467 -8.57 -3.02 -20.56
CA GLY A 467 -9.75 -3.87 -20.50
C GLY A 467 -9.56 -5.15 -19.70
N LEU A 468 -8.54 -5.23 -18.82
CA LEU A 468 -8.28 -6.42 -18.02
C LEU A 468 -9.44 -6.74 -17.07
N GLY A 469 -10.25 -5.74 -16.69
CA GLY A 469 -11.47 -5.91 -15.86
C GLY A 469 -12.51 -6.91 -16.38
N ARG A 470 -12.39 -7.36 -17.63
CA ARG A 470 -13.26 -8.38 -18.24
C ARG A 470 -12.75 -9.82 -18.09
N ARG A 471 -11.53 -10.00 -17.57
CA ARG A 471 -10.89 -11.32 -17.39
C ARG A 471 -11.06 -11.84 -15.97
N SER A 472 -10.61 -13.06 -15.72
CA SER A 472 -10.60 -13.69 -14.39
C SER A 472 -9.91 -12.82 -13.35
N TRP A 473 -10.39 -12.85 -12.10
CA TRP A 473 -9.89 -12.00 -11.00
C TRP A 473 -8.36 -12.06 -10.84
N ASP A 474 -7.77 -13.26 -11.00
CA ASP A 474 -6.33 -13.46 -10.87
C ASP A 474 -5.52 -12.76 -11.96
N THR A 475 -6.09 -12.58 -13.15
CA THR A 475 -5.40 -11.95 -14.29
C THR A 475 -5.52 -10.42 -14.29
N LEU A 476 -6.29 -9.86 -13.35
CA LEU A 476 -6.40 -8.41 -13.15
C LEU A 476 -5.10 -7.78 -12.64
N PHE A 477 -4.25 -8.57 -11.97
CA PHE A 477 -3.08 -8.06 -11.27
C PHE A 477 -1.81 -8.70 -11.86
N ASP A 478 -0.87 -7.86 -12.29
CA ASP A 478 0.44 -8.24 -12.80
C ASP A 478 1.46 -8.54 -11.69
N GLN A 479 1.18 -8.06 -10.48
CA GLN A 479 2.00 -8.25 -9.29
C GLN A 479 1.12 -8.23 -8.03
N PRO A 480 1.62 -8.72 -6.88
CA PRO A 480 0.94 -8.60 -5.59
C PRO A 480 0.67 -7.15 -5.16
N TYR A 481 -0.60 -6.82 -4.95
CA TYR A 481 -1.03 -5.54 -4.37
C TYR A 481 -1.57 -5.72 -2.95
N VAL A 482 -1.36 -4.69 -2.14
CA VAL A 482 -1.94 -4.52 -0.81
C VAL A 482 -2.73 -3.22 -0.82
N PHE A 483 -4.02 -3.30 -0.51
CA PHE A 483 -4.95 -2.16 -0.47
C PHE A 483 -5.46 -1.93 0.95
N VAL A 484 -4.53 -1.98 1.91
CA VAL A 484 -4.71 -1.56 3.30
C VAL A 484 -3.58 -0.60 3.67
N MET A 485 -3.77 0.16 4.74
CA MET A 485 -2.80 1.15 5.22
C MET A 485 -1.63 0.51 5.96
#